data_AF-A0A2U9CHF2-F1
#
_entry.id   AF-A0A2U9CHF2-F1
#
_cell.length_a   1.000
_cell.length_b   1.000
_cell.length_c   1.000
_cell.angle_alpha   90.00
_cell.angle_beta   90.00
_cell.angle_gamma   90.00
#
_symmetry.space_group_name_H-M   'P 1'
#
loop_
_entity.id
_entity.type
_entity.pdbx_description
1 polymer ?
#
loop_
_entity_poly.entity_id
_entity_poly.type
_entity_poly.pdbx_seq_one_letter_code
_entity_poly.pdbx_strand_id
1 'polypeptide(L)'
;MPEERRMTFSSVLDIIEGKVCSSGVYYIQKQSSNLLDELPELTDDLERHVPWMSAALGKLPDAVNFWLGESNAVTSMHKDHYENLYCVISGEKNFILLPPTDRPFIPYGVYQPAVYHQRDDGEFEVLDQRDCEKVPWIPLDPLDPDLDRYPQYRQARPLHCSVKAGEMLYLPSLWFHHVQQSHGCVAVNFWYDMEYDIKYNYYQLLESLCDITAVTSPLWDVTAVRREGGINTVDKV
;
A
#
# COMPACT_ATOMS: atom_id res chain seq x y z
N MET A 1 -8.21 -6.83 2.40
CA MET A 1 -7.10 -7.14 3.32
C MET A 1 -6.50 -8.49 2.96
N PRO A 2 -5.18 -8.66 3.08
CA PRO A 2 -4.52 -9.94 2.85
C PRO A 2 -4.95 -10.98 3.89
N GLU A 3 -4.85 -12.26 3.54
CA GLU A 3 -4.87 -13.33 4.55
C GLU A 3 -3.57 -13.26 5.37
N GLU A 4 -3.67 -13.30 6.69
CA GLU A 4 -2.50 -13.32 7.58
C GLU A 4 -2.16 -14.75 7.99
N ARG A 5 -0.87 -15.11 7.88
CA ARG A 5 -0.36 -16.42 8.28
C ARG A 5 0.89 -16.28 9.13
N ARG A 6 0.95 -17.08 10.19
CA ARG A 6 2.16 -17.25 10.97
C ARG A 6 2.99 -18.37 10.36
N MET A 7 4.18 -18.03 9.89
CA MET A 7 5.11 -18.97 9.24
C MET A 7 6.50 -18.81 9.84
N THR A 8 7.35 -19.83 9.68
CA THR A 8 8.77 -19.64 9.97
C THR A 8 9.42 -18.82 8.86
N PHE A 9 10.44 -18.03 9.20
CA PHE A 9 11.18 -17.24 8.21
C PHE A 9 11.76 -18.12 7.09
N SER A 10 12.29 -19.29 7.44
CA SER A 10 12.81 -20.26 6.47
C SER A 10 11.75 -20.74 5.47
N SER A 11 10.50 -20.94 5.91
CA SER A 11 9.42 -21.39 5.02
C SER A 11 9.05 -20.30 4.01
N VAL A 12 9.06 -19.04 4.43
CA VAL A 12 8.85 -17.90 3.53
C VAL A 12 9.99 -17.81 2.51
N LEU A 13 11.24 -17.97 2.96
CA LEU A 13 12.39 -18.01 2.07
C LEU A 13 12.31 -19.15 1.06
N ASP A 14 11.95 -20.36 1.49
CA ASP A 14 11.85 -21.51 0.58
C ASP A 14 10.80 -21.29 -0.52
N ILE A 15 9.72 -20.54 -0.23
CA ILE A 15 8.72 -20.13 -1.23
C ILE A 15 9.30 -19.07 -2.16
N ILE A 16 9.87 -17.98 -1.62
CA ILE A 16 10.44 -16.88 -2.41
C ILE A 16 11.59 -17.38 -3.31
N GLU A 17 12.43 -18.30 -2.82
CA GLU A 17 13.52 -18.91 -3.60
C GLU A 17 13.03 -19.99 -4.59
N GLY A 18 11.73 -20.28 -4.62
CA GLY A 18 11.13 -21.24 -5.56
C GLY A 18 11.42 -22.71 -5.23
N LYS A 19 11.92 -23.02 -4.03
CA LYS A 19 12.12 -24.40 -3.56
C LYS A 19 10.81 -25.09 -3.23
N VAL A 20 9.82 -24.31 -2.79
CA VAL A 20 8.46 -24.77 -2.49
C VAL A 20 7.48 -23.98 -3.35
N CYS A 21 6.66 -24.69 -4.13
CA CYS A 21 5.57 -24.06 -4.85
C CYS A 21 4.42 -23.79 -3.87
N SER A 22 3.87 -22.58 -3.91
CA SER A 22 2.69 -22.21 -3.13
C SER A 22 1.69 -21.46 -4.00
N SER A 23 0.40 -21.63 -3.69
CA SER A 23 -0.69 -20.86 -4.27
C SER A 23 -0.82 -19.53 -3.54
N GLY A 24 -0.56 -18.43 -4.24
CA GLY A 24 -0.66 -17.06 -3.70
C GLY A 24 0.60 -16.24 -3.95
N VAL A 25 0.66 -15.07 -3.32
CA VAL A 25 1.81 -14.16 -3.35
C VAL A 25 2.17 -13.81 -1.92
N TYR A 26 3.43 -13.99 -1.55
CA TYR A 26 3.94 -13.84 -0.20
C TYR A 26 4.68 -12.53 0.00
N TYR A 27 4.37 -11.86 1.10
CA TYR A 27 4.99 -10.60 1.48
C TYR A 27 4.99 -10.44 3.00
N ILE A 28 6.18 -10.33 3.59
CA ILE A 28 6.38 -9.88 4.97
C ILE A 28 6.22 -8.37 4.95
N GLN A 29 5.08 -7.88 5.49
CA GLN A 29 4.68 -6.48 5.37
C GLN A 29 3.98 -5.90 6.60
N LYS A 30 4.11 -6.54 7.77
CA LYS A 30 3.38 -6.09 8.95
C LYS A 30 3.98 -4.76 9.45
N GLN A 31 3.20 -3.69 9.35
CA GLN A 31 3.65 -2.31 9.59
C GLN A 31 3.39 -1.87 11.04
N SER A 32 3.90 -2.66 11.99
CA SER A 32 3.71 -2.45 13.42
C SER A 32 4.98 -2.79 14.20
N SER A 33 6.12 -2.24 13.78
CA SER A 33 7.44 -2.52 14.38
C SER A 33 7.88 -3.98 14.30
N ASN A 34 7.45 -4.70 13.26
CA ASN A 34 7.70 -6.14 13.13
C ASN A 34 9.19 -6.52 13.15
N LEU A 35 10.11 -5.63 12.77
CA LEU A 35 11.54 -5.89 12.89
C LEU A 35 11.93 -6.13 14.36
N LEU A 36 11.48 -5.24 15.25
CA LEU A 36 11.86 -5.27 16.66
C LEU A 36 11.11 -6.37 17.42
N ASP A 37 9.85 -6.61 17.06
CA ASP A 37 8.97 -7.52 17.78
C ASP A 37 9.03 -8.97 17.29
N GLU A 38 9.23 -9.19 15.98
CA GLU A 38 9.14 -10.51 15.35
C GLU A 38 10.48 -11.04 14.83
N LEU A 39 11.45 -10.16 14.59
CA LEU A 39 12.79 -10.50 14.06
C LEU A 39 13.93 -9.87 14.89
N PRO A 40 13.94 -10.03 16.24
CA PRO A 40 14.91 -9.37 17.11
C PRO A 40 16.36 -9.74 16.78
N GLU A 41 16.60 -10.91 16.21
CA GLU A 41 17.94 -11.37 15.79
C GLU A 41 18.56 -10.49 14.70
N LEU A 42 17.75 -9.77 13.92
CA LEU A 42 18.21 -8.84 12.88
C LEU A 42 18.44 -7.42 13.41
N THR A 43 18.05 -7.13 14.66
CA THR A 43 18.06 -5.77 15.19
C THR A 43 19.47 -5.24 15.39
N ASP A 44 20.46 -6.10 15.66
CA ASP A 44 21.85 -5.69 15.87
C ASP A 44 22.60 -5.41 14.55
N ASP A 45 22.04 -5.81 13.40
CA ASP A 45 22.59 -5.54 12.06
C ASP A 45 22.20 -4.14 11.54
N LEU A 46 21.30 -3.45 12.24
CA LEU A 46 20.67 -2.21 11.80
C LEU A 46 20.65 -1.17 12.92
N GLU A 47 20.60 0.11 12.57
CA GLU A 47 20.30 1.14 13.57
C GLU A 47 18.82 1.07 13.96
N ARG A 48 18.50 1.26 15.25
CA ARG A 48 17.11 1.27 15.75
C ARG A 48 16.35 2.55 15.35
N HIS A 49 17.06 3.57 14.92
CA HIS A 49 16.54 4.81 14.38
C HIS A 49 17.62 5.49 13.55
N VAL A 50 17.25 6.44 12.69
CA VAL A 50 18.22 7.22 11.90
C VAL A 50 18.62 8.48 12.69
N PRO A 51 19.87 8.62 13.19
CA PRO A 51 20.22 9.65 14.17
C PRO A 51 19.97 11.08 13.70
N TRP A 52 20.32 11.39 12.44
CA TRP A 52 20.14 12.74 11.90
C TRP A 52 18.67 13.10 11.71
N MET A 53 17.81 12.13 11.36
CA MET A 53 16.37 12.35 11.18
C MET A 53 15.69 12.54 12.52
N SER A 54 16.06 11.71 13.50
CA SER A 54 15.59 11.86 14.88
C SER A 54 15.96 13.21 15.47
N ALA A 55 17.19 13.69 15.22
CA ALA A 55 17.61 15.02 15.62
C ALA A 55 16.82 16.13 14.89
N ALA A 56 16.55 15.96 13.60
CA ALA A 56 15.81 16.94 12.80
C ALA A 56 14.33 17.07 13.20
N LEU A 57 13.67 15.94 13.47
CA LEU A 57 12.26 15.90 13.89
C LEU A 57 12.06 16.05 15.40
N GLY A 58 13.14 15.96 16.19
CA GLY A 58 13.08 16.04 17.65
C GLY A 58 12.38 14.84 18.30
N LYS A 59 12.27 13.70 17.60
CA LYS A 59 11.58 12.48 18.08
C LYS A 59 12.24 11.20 17.56
N LEU A 60 11.98 10.08 18.22
CA LEU A 60 12.35 8.74 17.76
C LEU A 60 11.25 8.18 16.85
N PRO A 61 11.53 7.15 16.02
CA PRO A 61 10.49 6.53 15.21
C PRO A 61 9.49 5.79 16.10
N ASP A 62 8.22 5.85 15.71
CA ASP A 62 7.13 5.07 16.30
C ASP A 62 7.24 3.60 15.91
N ALA A 63 7.73 3.35 14.69
CA ALA A 63 7.89 2.01 14.17
C ALA A 63 9.13 1.83 13.28
N VAL A 64 9.69 0.62 13.34
CA VAL A 64 10.74 0.15 12.43
C VAL A 64 10.26 -1.15 11.80
N ASN A 65 9.97 -1.12 10.51
CA ASN A 65 9.38 -2.28 9.83
C ASN A 65 10.37 -2.95 8.88
N PHE A 66 10.33 -4.27 8.86
CA PHE A 66 11.05 -5.14 7.95
C PHE A 66 10.12 -5.59 6.81
N TRP A 67 10.67 -5.56 5.59
CA TRP A 67 9.98 -5.93 4.36
C TRP A 67 10.77 -6.97 3.58
N LEU A 68 10.08 -8.05 3.19
CA LEU A 68 10.59 -9.07 2.28
C LEU A 68 9.44 -9.66 1.47
N GLY A 69 9.49 -9.60 0.15
CA GLY A 69 8.39 -10.09 -0.67
C GLY A 69 8.76 -10.53 -2.08
N GLU A 70 7.80 -11.20 -2.71
CA GLU A 70 7.86 -11.54 -4.13
C GLU A 70 7.65 -10.31 -5.02
N SER A 71 8.10 -10.40 -6.27
CA SER A 71 7.94 -9.29 -7.24
C SER A 71 6.48 -8.93 -7.54
N ASN A 72 5.57 -9.90 -7.42
CA ASN A 72 4.13 -9.71 -7.63
C ASN A 72 3.41 -9.08 -6.43
N ALA A 73 4.09 -8.92 -5.28
CA ALA A 73 3.52 -8.23 -4.14
C ALA A 73 3.59 -6.71 -4.36
N VAL A 74 2.45 -6.11 -4.70
CA VAL A 74 2.32 -4.68 -5.00
C VAL A 74 1.52 -3.99 -3.90
N THR A 75 2.04 -2.88 -3.38
CA THR A 75 1.30 -2.02 -2.46
C THR A 75 0.55 -0.96 -3.26
N SER A 76 -0.79 -1.02 -3.23
CA SER A 76 -1.67 -0.10 -3.97
C SER A 76 -1.46 1.37 -3.55
N MET A 77 -1.91 2.30 -4.39
CA MET A 77 -1.82 3.74 -4.09
C MET A 77 -2.52 4.09 -2.77
N HIS A 78 -1.80 4.71 -1.85
CA HIS A 78 -2.31 5.18 -0.55
C HIS A 78 -1.40 6.29 0.00
N LYS A 79 -1.73 6.84 1.18
CA LYS A 79 -0.90 7.82 1.90
C LYS A 79 -0.83 7.46 3.38
N ASP A 80 0.25 7.84 4.04
CA ASP A 80 0.45 7.66 5.47
C ASP A 80 0.54 9.01 6.22
N HIS A 81 0.27 8.98 7.52
CA HIS A 81 0.46 10.13 8.43
C HIS A 81 1.85 10.09 9.09
N TYR A 82 2.86 9.57 8.38
CA TYR A 82 4.20 9.37 8.89
C TYR A 82 5.23 10.01 7.97
N GLU A 83 6.28 10.59 8.57
CA GLU A 83 7.53 10.85 7.88
C GLU A 83 8.28 9.52 7.73
N ASN A 84 8.42 9.05 6.49
CA ASN A 84 8.90 7.70 6.20
C ASN A 84 10.31 7.73 5.60
N LEU A 85 11.28 7.11 6.27
CA LEU A 85 12.59 6.82 5.70
C LEU A 85 12.61 5.37 5.23
N TYR A 86 12.61 5.16 3.91
CA TYR A 86 12.55 3.85 3.28
C TYR A 86 13.94 3.45 2.77
N CYS A 87 14.56 2.45 3.42
CA CYS A 87 15.90 1.97 3.12
C CYS A 87 15.86 0.63 2.40
N VAL A 88 16.46 0.53 1.22
CA VAL A 88 16.57 -0.75 0.51
C VAL A 88 17.89 -1.40 0.85
N ILE A 89 17.83 -2.61 1.40
CA ILE A 89 19.00 -3.40 1.80
C ILE A 89 19.45 -4.30 0.64
N SER A 90 18.50 -4.93 -0.05
CA SER A 90 18.76 -5.79 -1.21
C SER A 90 17.65 -5.67 -2.24
N GLY A 91 18.02 -5.74 -3.52
CA GLY A 91 17.09 -5.56 -4.64
C GLY A 91 16.79 -4.09 -4.94
N GLU A 92 15.57 -3.82 -5.40
CA GLU A 92 15.08 -2.48 -5.70
C GLU A 92 13.59 -2.32 -5.40
N LYS A 93 13.19 -1.10 -5.07
CA LYS A 93 11.82 -0.66 -4.88
C LYS A 93 11.49 0.43 -5.89
N ASN A 94 10.36 0.31 -6.57
CA ASN A 94 9.91 1.25 -7.58
C ASN A 94 8.65 1.95 -7.07
N PHE A 95 8.76 3.27 -6.85
CA PHE A 95 7.70 4.12 -6.32
C PHE A 95 7.07 4.96 -7.44
N ILE A 96 5.74 5.03 -7.43
CA ILE A 96 4.97 6.09 -8.07
C ILE A 96 4.48 7.01 -6.97
N LEU A 97 4.82 8.29 -7.05
CA LEU A 97 4.59 9.29 -6.00
C LEU A 97 3.72 10.43 -6.55
N LEU A 98 2.74 10.85 -5.77
CA LEU A 98 1.92 12.03 -6.05
C LEU A 98 1.89 12.92 -4.80
N PRO A 99 2.06 14.25 -4.95
CA PRO A 99 2.04 15.15 -3.81
C PRO A 99 0.64 15.23 -3.19
N PRO A 100 0.51 15.61 -1.91
CA PRO A 100 -0.79 15.78 -1.25
C PRO A 100 -1.71 16.77 -1.98
N THR A 101 -1.14 17.72 -2.72
CA THR A 101 -1.87 18.72 -3.53
C THR A 101 -2.59 18.12 -4.74
N ASP A 102 -2.24 16.91 -5.17
CA ASP A 102 -2.92 16.21 -6.28
C ASP A 102 -4.21 15.50 -5.82
N ARG A 103 -4.57 15.58 -4.53
CA ARG A 103 -5.82 15.03 -3.96
C ARG A 103 -7.09 15.31 -4.78
N PRO A 104 -7.30 16.49 -5.40
CA PRO A 104 -8.48 16.73 -6.25
C PRO A 104 -8.57 15.86 -7.49
N PHE A 105 -7.46 15.28 -7.93
CA PHE A 105 -7.36 14.44 -9.13
C PHE A 105 -7.31 12.94 -8.80
N ILE A 106 -7.20 12.60 -7.52
CA ILE A 106 -7.08 11.23 -7.04
C ILE A 106 -8.47 10.78 -6.54
N PRO A 107 -9.08 9.75 -7.17
CA PRO A 107 -10.40 9.30 -6.78
C PRO A 107 -10.36 8.57 -5.44
N TYR A 108 -11.40 8.78 -4.63
CA TYR A 108 -11.67 8.01 -3.43
C TYR A 108 -13.06 7.38 -3.52
N GLY A 109 -13.17 6.13 -3.10
CA GLY A 109 -14.44 5.42 -2.93
C GLY A 109 -14.54 4.87 -1.51
N VAL A 110 -15.77 4.51 -1.10
CA VAL A 110 -16.04 3.95 0.23
C VAL A 110 -16.42 2.49 0.09
N TYR A 111 -15.61 1.59 0.64
CA TYR A 111 -15.69 0.15 0.39
C TYR A 111 -15.95 -0.65 1.67
N GLN A 112 -16.69 -1.76 1.55
CA GLN A 112 -16.79 -2.72 2.64
C GLN A 112 -15.45 -3.45 2.79
N PRO A 113 -14.82 -3.47 3.97
CA PRO A 113 -13.63 -4.27 4.19
C PRO A 113 -13.94 -5.76 3.99
N ALA A 114 -12.98 -6.47 3.39
CA ALA A 114 -13.01 -7.91 3.24
C ALA A 114 -11.60 -8.47 3.39
N VAL A 115 -11.48 -9.76 3.72
CA VAL A 115 -10.22 -10.48 3.88
C VAL A 115 -10.18 -11.64 2.91
N TYR A 116 -9.01 -11.90 2.32
CA TYR A 116 -8.78 -13.14 1.59
C TYR A 116 -8.71 -14.33 2.54
N HIS A 117 -9.23 -15.48 2.11
CA HIS A 117 -9.07 -16.75 2.80
C HIS A 117 -8.78 -17.84 1.77
N GLN A 118 -7.66 -18.55 1.91
CA GLN A 118 -7.36 -19.72 1.10
C GLN A 118 -8.09 -20.93 1.65
N ARG A 119 -8.81 -21.61 0.77
CA ARG A 119 -9.48 -22.87 1.04
C ARG A 119 -8.51 -24.04 0.98
N ASP A 120 -8.96 -25.20 1.48
CA ASP A 120 -8.18 -26.45 1.48
C ASP A 120 -7.77 -26.93 0.08
N ASP A 121 -8.48 -26.50 -0.98
CA ASP A 121 -8.17 -26.80 -2.38
C ASP A 121 -7.12 -25.87 -3.00
N GLY A 122 -6.64 -24.86 -2.24
CA GLY A 122 -5.64 -23.89 -2.66
C GLY A 122 -6.20 -22.62 -3.31
N GLU A 123 -7.50 -22.58 -3.61
CA GLU A 123 -8.17 -21.40 -4.17
C GLU A 123 -8.48 -20.35 -3.10
N PHE A 124 -8.57 -19.08 -3.51
CA PHE A 124 -8.87 -17.97 -2.60
C PHE A 124 -10.34 -17.55 -2.70
N GLU A 125 -10.95 -17.28 -1.55
CA GLU A 125 -12.23 -16.61 -1.43
C GLU A 125 -12.10 -15.26 -0.73
N VAL A 126 -13.11 -14.41 -0.91
CA VAL A 126 -13.20 -13.08 -0.28
C VAL A 126 -14.30 -13.12 0.78
N LEU A 127 -13.93 -12.85 2.02
CA LEU A 127 -14.82 -12.84 3.17
C LEU A 127 -15.10 -11.39 3.62
N ASP A 128 -16.34 -10.94 3.43
CA ASP A 128 -16.77 -9.61 3.87
C ASP A 128 -16.73 -9.47 5.41
N GLN A 129 -16.16 -8.38 5.90
CA GLN A 129 -16.21 -8.00 7.31
C GLN A 129 -17.42 -7.09 7.54
N ARG A 130 -18.63 -7.66 7.57
CA ARG A 130 -19.90 -6.91 7.58
C ARG A 130 -20.12 -6.05 8.82
N ASP A 131 -19.50 -6.43 9.94
CA ASP A 131 -19.60 -5.71 11.21
C ASP A 131 -18.58 -4.55 11.32
N CYS A 132 -17.75 -4.33 10.31
CA CYS A 132 -16.78 -3.24 10.26
C CYS A 132 -17.32 -2.03 9.49
N GLU A 133 -16.91 -0.84 9.92
CA GLU A 133 -17.17 0.40 9.18
C GLU A 133 -16.55 0.33 7.79
N LYS A 134 -17.20 0.98 6.83
CA LYS A 134 -16.65 1.09 5.48
C LYS A 134 -15.42 1.98 5.49
N VAL A 135 -14.46 1.63 4.65
CA VAL A 135 -13.17 2.33 4.57
C VAL A 135 -13.06 3.14 3.29
N PRO A 136 -12.58 4.40 3.36
CA PRO A 136 -12.21 5.15 2.16
C PRO A 136 -10.93 4.55 1.56
N TRP A 137 -10.93 4.29 0.25
CA TRP A 137 -9.75 3.79 -0.46
C TRP A 137 -9.68 4.33 -1.89
N ILE A 138 -8.47 4.35 -2.45
CA ILE A 138 -8.22 4.77 -3.83
C ILE A 138 -8.44 3.55 -4.74
N PRO A 139 -9.43 3.58 -5.66
CA PRO A 139 -9.72 2.45 -6.54
C PRO A 139 -8.90 2.46 -7.85
N LEU A 140 -8.16 3.54 -8.10
CA LEU A 140 -7.40 3.71 -9.33
C LEU A 140 -6.06 2.99 -9.22
N ASP A 141 -5.76 2.17 -10.22
CA ASP A 141 -4.41 1.65 -10.45
C ASP A 141 -3.58 2.72 -11.19
N PRO A 142 -2.50 3.25 -10.60
CA PRO A 142 -1.65 4.24 -11.26
C PRO A 142 -0.82 3.67 -12.43
N LEU A 143 -0.66 2.34 -12.52
CA LEU A 143 0.06 1.69 -13.62
C LEU A 143 -0.80 1.59 -14.89
N ASP A 144 -2.10 1.41 -14.73
CA ASP A 144 -3.08 1.34 -15.81
C ASP A 144 -4.38 2.09 -15.42
N PRO A 145 -4.34 3.44 -15.40
CA PRO A 145 -5.46 4.22 -14.91
C PRO A 145 -6.65 4.16 -15.86
N ASP A 146 -7.82 3.77 -15.35
CA ASP A 146 -9.10 3.89 -16.06
C ASP A 146 -9.52 5.37 -16.16
N LEU A 147 -9.01 6.05 -17.18
CA LEU A 147 -9.24 7.47 -17.42
C LEU A 147 -10.63 7.78 -18.00
N ASP A 148 -11.40 6.76 -18.38
CA ASP A 148 -12.80 6.93 -18.77
C ASP A 148 -13.67 7.04 -17.51
N ARG A 149 -13.38 6.20 -16.50
CA ARG A 149 -14.03 6.27 -15.18
C ARG A 149 -13.51 7.40 -14.30
N TYR A 150 -12.22 7.72 -14.37
CA TYR A 150 -11.55 8.72 -13.52
C TYR A 150 -10.82 9.79 -14.36
N PRO A 151 -11.54 10.59 -15.16
CA PRO A 151 -10.92 11.49 -16.13
C PRO A 151 -10.06 12.60 -15.52
N GLN A 152 -10.31 12.98 -14.27
CA GLN A 152 -9.55 14.00 -13.53
C GLN A 152 -8.11 13.59 -13.28
N TYR A 153 -7.83 12.28 -13.20
CA TYR A 153 -6.48 11.77 -12.97
C TYR A 153 -5.49 12.18 -14.08
N ARG A 154 -5.98 12.52 -15.28
CA ARG A 154 -5.16 13.12 -16.36
C ARG A 154 -4.42 14.40 -15.94
N GLN A 155 -4.89 15.08 -14.90
CA GLN A 155 -4.30 16.33 -14.40
C GLN A 155 -3.23 16.08 -13.33
N ALA A 156 -3.23 14.88 -12.73
CA ALA A 156 -2.21 14.47 -11.78
C ALA A 156 -0.84 14.34 -12.46
N ARG A 157 0.25 14.55 -11.70
CA ARG A 157 1.62 14.45 -12.24
C ARG A 157 2.44 13.47 -11.42
N PRO A 158 2.37 12.17 -11.73
CA PRO A 158 3.13 11.17 -11.02
C PRO A 158 4.65 11.38 -11.16
N LEU A 159 5.35 11.23 -10.04
CA LEU A 159 6.81 11.17 -9.95
C LEU A 159 7.22 9.71 -9.82
N HIS A 160 8.21 9.28 -10.59
CA HIS A 160 8.72 7.90 -10.54
C HIS A 160 10.11 7.89 -9.91
N CYS A 161 10.30 7.03 -8.92
CA CYS A 161 11.56 6.89 -8.21
C CYS A 161 11.90 5.41 -8.01
N SER A 162 13.11 5.02 -8.40
CA SER A 162 13.66 3.70 -8.11
C SER A 162 14.69 3.84 -7.00
N VAL A 163 14.52 3.08 -5.92
CA VAL A 163 15.41 3.03 -4.77
C VAL A 163 16.10 1.67 -4.77
N LYS A 164 17.42 1.67 -4.87
CA LYS A 164 18.26 0.46 -5.00
C LYS A 164 18.94 0.12 -3.67
N ALA A 165 19.51 -1.08 -3.60
CA ALA A 165 20.31 -1.52 -2.46
C ALA A 165 21.36 -0.47 -2.03
N GLY A 166 21.34 -0.11 -0.76
CA GLY A 166 22.19 0.92 -0.15
C GLY A 166 21.64 2.35 -0.21
N GLU A 167 20.51 2.57 -0.89
CA GLU A 167 19.85 3.87 -0.99
C GLU A 167 18.71 4.02 0.04
N MET A 168 18.42 5.27 0.37
CA MET A 168 17.33 5.66 1.26
C MET A 168 16.47 6.72 0.58
N LEU A 169 15.15 6.48 0.56
CA LEU A 169 14.15 7.46 0.15
C LEU A 169 13.52 8.09 1.38
N TYR A 170 13.56 9.42 1.45
CA TYR A 170 12.64 10.15 2.32
C TYR A 170 11.32 10.33 1.57
N LEU A 171 10.27 9.68 2.07
CA LEU A 171 8.89 9.77 1.61
C LEU A 171 8.12 10.64 2.63
N PRO A 172 7.80 11.90 2.29
CA PRO A 172 7.20 12.82 3.25
C PRO A 172 5.76 12.43 3.61
N SER A 173 5.32 12.85 4.79
CA SER A 173 3.95 12.61 5.24
C SER A 173 2.89 13.08 4.23
N LEU A 174 1.78 12.34 4.17
CA LEU A 174 0.63 12.55 3.28
C LEU A 174 0.88 12.36 1.78
N TRP A 175 2.11 12.05 1.36
CA TRP A 175 2.38 11.75 -0.06
C TRP A 175 1.71 10.45 -0.46
N PHE A 176 0.97 10.51 -1.57
CA PHE A 176 0.39 9.33 -2.15
C PHE A 176 1.50 8.53 -2.82
N HIS A 177 1.53 7.23 -2.55
CA HIS A 177 2.55 6.36 -3.09
C HIS A 177 2.00 4.97 -3.41
N HIS A 178 2.52 4.41 -4.49
CA HIS A 178 2.32 3.04 -4.95
C HIS A 178 3.68 2.39 -5.12
N VAL A 179 3.84 1.14 -4.67
CA VAL A 179 5.14 0.51 -4.53
C VAL A 179 5.17 -0.86 -5.20
N GLN A 180 6.11 -1.03 -6.12
CA GLN A 180 6.52 -2.32 -6.67
C GLN A 180 7.93 -2.67 -6.18
N GLN A 181 8.32 -3.93 -6.32
CA GLN A 181 9.63 -4.41 -5.85
C GLN A 181 10.21 -5.48 -6.77
N SER A 182 11.54 -5.59 -6.79
CA SER A 182 12.19 -6.77 -7.36
C SER A 182 11.88 -8.01 -6.53
N HIS A 183 11.96 -9.19 -7.14
CA HIS A 183 11.74 -10.46 -6.45
C HIS A 183 12.72 -10.66 -5.30
N GLY A 184 12.22 -11.00 -4.10
CA GLY A 184 13.04 -11.17 -2.91
C GLY A 184 13.69 -9.88 -2.41
N CYS A 185 13.11 -8.71 -2.73
CA CYS A 185 13.61 -7.42 -2.23
C CYS A 185 13.54 -7.39 -0.70
N VAL A 186 14.63 -6.94 -0.06
CA VAL A 186 14.71 -6.70 1.38
C VAL A 186 14.81 -5.19 1.62
N ALA A 187 13.90 -4.67 2.44
CA ALA A 187 13.91 -3.27 2.84
C ALA A 187 13.57 -3.11 4.33
N VAL A 188 14.00 -2.00 4.90
CA VAL A 188 13.64 -1.56 6.25
C VAL A 188 13.16 -0.14 6.16
N ASN A 189 12.09 0.19 6.87
CA ASN A 189 11.64 1.58 6.93
C ASN A 189 11.44 2.06 8.37
N PHE A 190 11.64 3.35 8.57
CA PHE A 190 11.47 4.04 9.84
C PHE A 190 10.32 5.03 9.73
N TRP A 191 9.32 4.88 10.60
CA TRP A 191 8.15 5.74 10.65
C TRP A 191 8.22 6.67 11.85
N TYR A 192 8.18 7.97 11.57
CA TYR A 192 8.10 9.02 12.58
C TYR A 192 6.76 9.73 12.44
N ASP A 193 5.96 9.80 13.50
CA ASP A 193 4.64 10.45 13.42
C ASP A 193 4.79 11.89 12.93
N MET A 194 3.93 12.27 11.98
CA MET A 194 4.01 13.58 11.37
C MET A 194 3.70 14.69 12.39
N GLU A 195 4.15 15.91 12.09
CA GLU A 195 3.65 17.07 12.82
C GLU A 195 2.28 17.49 12.28
N TYR A 196 1.27 17.49 13.15
CA TYR A 196 -0.10 17.92 12.83
C TYR A 196 -0.19 19.45 12.84
N ASP A 197 0.53 20.07 11.91
CA ASP A 197 0.66 21.51 11.77
C ASP A 197 -0.35 22.11 10.76
N ILE A 198 -0.06 23.34 10.30
CA ILE A 198 -0.91 24.03 9.32
C ILE A 198 -1.06 23.26 8.00
N LYS A 199 -0.05 22.47 7.59
CA LYS A 199 -0.10 21.69 6.34
C LYS A 199 -1.18 20.61 6.44
N TYR A 200 -1.28 19.95 7.59
CA TYR A 200 -2.32 18.96 7.85
C TYR A 200 -3.71 19.60 7.80
N ASN A 201 -3.90 20.75 8.46
CA ASN A 201 -5.17 21.46 8.43
C ASN A 201 -5.59 21.89 7.01
N TYR A 202 -4.63 22.36 6.19
CA TYR A 202 -4.89 22.67 4.78
C TYR A 202 -5.24 21.43 3.96
N TYR A 203 -4.55 20.31 4.20
CA TYR A 203 -4.87 19.05 3.54
C TYR A 203 -6.28 18.58 3.90
N GLN A 204 -6.68 18.65 5.17
CA GLN A 204 -8.02 18.29 5.63
C GLN A 204 -9.11 19.18 5.03
N LEU A 205 -8.85 20.48 4.90
CA LEU A 205 -9.73 21.39 4.17
C LEU A 205 -9.85 20.98 2.69
N LEU A 206 -8.73 20.70 2.03
CA LEU A 206 -8.70 20.27 0.62
C LEU A 206 -9.51 18.99 0.41
N GLU A 207 -9.32 17.99 1.28
CA GLU A 207 -10.04 16.71 1.25
C GLU A 207 -11.55 16.92 1.44
N SER A 208 -11.95 17.69 2.44
CA SER A 208 -13.36 18.02 2.70
C SER A 208 -14.02 18.73 1.51
N LEU A 209 -13.32 19.66 0.86
CA LEU A 209 -13.82 20.35 -0.34
C LEU A 209 -13.99 19.39 -1.51
N CYS A 210 -13.07 18.45 -1.71
CA CYS A 210 -13.19 17.43 -2.75
C CYS A 210 -14.45 16.59 -2.55
N ASP A 211 -14.75 16.19 -1.32
CA ASP A 211 -15.91 15.35 -1.02
C ASP A 211 -17.24 16.08 -1.25
N ILE A 212 -17.31 17.38 -0.95
CA ILE A 212 -18.47 18.22 -1.29
C ILE A 212 -18.66 18.33 -2.81
N THR A 213 -17.58 18.54 -3.54
CA THR A 213 -17.64 18.65 -5.02
C THR A 213 -17.96 17.34 -5.71
N ALA A 214 -17.57 16.20 -5.11
CA ALA A 214 -18.08 14.91 -5.53
C ALA A 214 -19.60 14.94 -5.37
N VAL A 215 -20.13 15.05 -4.15
CA VAL A 215 -21.58 14.95 -3.85
C VAL A 215 -22.49 15.83 -4.74
N THR A 216 -22.01 17.01 -5.13
CA THR A 216 -22.78 18.00 -5.91
C THR A 216 -22.73 17.82 -7.43
N SER A 217 -21.87 16.93 -7.96
CA SER A 217 -21.71 16.67 -9.39
C SER A 217 -22.28 15.28 -9.74
N PRO A 218 -23.27 15.11 -10.63
CA PRO A 218 -23.95 13.82 -10.87
C PRO A 218 -23.10 12.75 -11.60
N LEU A 219 -21.78 12.91 -11.65
CA LEU A 219 -20.85 12.06 -12.39
C LEU A 219 -20.35 10.82 -11.63
N TRP A 220 -20.66 10.67 -10.33
CA TRP A 220 -20.14 9.56 -9.50
C TRP A 220 -21.22 8.60 -8.99
N ASP A 221 -22.43 8.59 -9.56
CA ASP A 221 -23.46 7.61 -9.17
C ASP A 221 -23.07 6.21 -9.67
N VAL A 222 -22.31 5.46 -8.87
CA VAL A 222 -21.81 4.11 -9.18
C VAL A 222 -22.91 3.04 -9.06
N THR A 223 -24.18 3.41 -9.05
CA THR A 223 -25.29 2.44 -9.05
C THR A 223 -25.56 1.81 -10.43
N ALA A 224 -24.87 2.24 -11.49
CA ALA A 224 -25.15 1.80 -12.87
C ALA A 224 -24.30 0.61 -13.39
N VAL A 225 -23.76 -0.26 -12.52
CA VAL A 225 -23.25 -1.59 -12.94
C VAL A 225 -24.07 -2.71 -12.28
N ARG A 226 -25.36 -2.73 -12.60
CA ARG A 226 -26.14 -3.97 -12.67
C ARG A 226 -26.70 -4.07 -14.08
N ARG A 227 -25.97 -4.76 -14.95
CA ARG A 227 -26.54 -5.37 -16.16
C ARG A 227 -26.26 -6.86 -16.12
N GLU A 228 -27.34 -7.57 -15.84
CA GLU A 228 -27.75 -8.84 -16.43
C GLU A 228 -26.73 -9.47 -17.39
N GLY A 229 -26.11 -10.55 -16.94
CA GLY A 229 -25.28 -11.43 -17.75
C GLY A 229 -25.35 -12.84 -17.17
N GLY A 230 -26.52 -13.47 -17.31
CA GLY A 230 -26.78 -14.82 -16.83
C GLY A 230 -27.46 -15.67 -17.89
N ILE A 231 -26.70 -16.68 -18.35
CA ILE A 231 -27.11 -17.86 -19.11
C ILE A 231 -27.19 -17.67 -20.63
N ASN A 232 -26.08 -17.97 -21.31
CA ASN A 232 -26.13 -18.70 -22.57
C ASN A 232 -25.29 -19.97 -22.43
N THR A 233 -25.98 -21.09 -22.34
CA THR A 233 -25.47 -22.44 -22.58
C THR A 233 -24.98 -22.55 -24.01
N VAL A 234 -23.77 -23.05 -24.21
CA VAL A 234 -23.33 -23.61 -25.49
C VAL A 234 -22.78 -25.00 -25.22
N ASP A 235 -23.58 -26.00 -25.59
CA ASP A 235 -23.15 -27.38 -25.69
C ASP A 235 -22.04 -27.52 -26.73
N LYS A 236 -21.02 -28.31 -26.38
CA LYS A 236 -19.99 -28.78 -27.30
C LYS A 236 -20.53 -29.90 -28.17
N VAL A 237 -20.22 -29.83 -29.47
CA VAL A 237 -19.68 -30.97 -30.22
C VAL A 237 -18.22 -30.63 -30.51
#